data_AF-A0A9E0JRQ8-F1
#
_entry.id   AF-A0A9E0JRQ8-F1
#
_cell.length_a   1.000
_cell.length_b   1.000
_cell.length_c   1.000
_cell.angle_alpha   90.00
_cell.angle_beta   90.00
_cell.angle_gamma   90.00
#
_symmetry.space_group_name_H-M   'P 1'
#
loop_
_entity.id
_entity.type
_entity.pdbx_description
1 polymer ?
#
loop_
_entity_poly.entity_id
_entity_poly.type
_entity_poly.pdbx_seq_one_letter_code
_entity_poly.pdbx_strand_id
1 'polypeptide(L)'
;MICNPYEIVIQGMTSEGRVFRPSDWAERLSGILASFESDQKKLEYHAYVRPLMLENVRCVAVDKKLEKIDPRVFQFLMSFAHDNDLRVLDCRQLIDEVYPSRFLA
;
A
#
# COMPACT_ATOMS: atom_id res chain seq x y z
N MET A 1 10.08 8.55 -8.28
CA MET A 1 9.79 7.11 -8.14
C MET A 1 8.42 7.02 -7.50
N ILE A 2 7.47 6.29 -8.09
CA ILE A 2 6.09 6.21 -7.61
C ILE A 2 6.02 5.45 -6.27
N CYS A 3 6.84 4.42 -6.15
CA CYS A 3 7.08 3.61 -4.96
C CYS A 3 8.55 3.15 -4.94
N ASN A 4 9.02 2.68 -3.78
CA ASN A 4 10.33 2.05 -3.58
C ASN A 4 10.23 0.57 -4.01
N PRO A 5 11.23 -0.01 -4.72
CA PRO A 5 11.21 -1.41 -5.15
C PRO A 5 11.01 -2.44 -4.03
N TYR A 6 11.26 -2.07 -2.77
CA TYR A 6 11.03 -2.91 -1.59
C TYR A 6 9.65 -2.71 -0.95
N GLU A 7 8.76 -1.93 -1.57
CA GLU A 7 7.37 -1.73 -1.14
C GLU A 7 6.40 -2.67 -1.88
N ILE A 8 5.36 -3.04 -1.16
CA ILE A 8 4.11 -3.62 -1.67
C ILE A 8 3.11 -2.47 -1.83
N VAL A 9 2.32 -2.50 -2.89
CA VAL A 9 1.25 -1.54 -3.15
C VAL A 9 -0.09 -2.26 -3.08
N ILE A 10 -0.93 -1.86 -2.14
CA ILE A 10 -2.35 -2.23 -2.11
C ILE A 10 -3.08 -1.21 -2.96
N GLN A 11 -3.49 -1.61 -4.16
CA GLN A 11 -4.22 -0.76 -5.08
C GLN A 11 -5.71 -0.83 -4.78
N GLY A 12 -6.39 0.31 -4.72
CA GLY A 12 -7.84 0.43 -4.54
C GLY A 12 -8.64 0.03 -5.78
N MET A 13 -8.28 -1.09 -6.40
CA MET A 13 -8.98 -1.74 -7.51
C MET A 13 -9.33 -3.15 -7.08
N THR A 14 -10.56 -3.56 -7.30
CA THR A 14 -10.98 -4.95 -7.09
C THR A 14 -10.49 -5.86 -8.21
N SER A 15 -10.55 -7.18 -8.02
CA SER A 15 -10.23 -8.14 -9.08
C SER A 15 -11.13 -7.99 -10.31
N GLU A 16 -12.35 -7.48 -10.12
CA GLU A 16 -13.31 -7.14 -11.18
C GLU A 16 -13.01 -5.81 -11.90
N GLY A 17 -11.91 -5.12 -11.57
CA GLY A 17 -11.53 -3.87 -12.19
C GLY A 17 -12.37 -2.65 -11.75
N ARG A 18 -12.99 -2.70 -10.56
CA ARG A 18 -13.77 -1.58 -10.01
C ARG A 18 -12.95 -0.80 -9.00
N VAL A 19 -13.10 0.52 -9.00
CA VAL A 19 -12.46 1.38 -7.98
C VAL A 19 -13.10 1.15 -6.62
N PHE A 20 -12.29 0.80 -5.63
CA PHE A 20 -12.70 0.60 -4.26
C PHE A 20 -13.17 1.91 -3.60
N ARG A 21 -14.18 1.80 -2.73
CA ARG A 21 -14.82 2.93 -2.04
C ARG A 21 -14.90 2.63 -0.54
N PRO A 22 -14.93 3.67 0.32
CA PRO A 22 -14.95 5.10 -0.01
C PRO A 22 -13.61 5.62 -0.54
N SER A 23 -13.58 6.81 -1.15
CA SER A 23 -12.37 7.37 -1.77
C SER A 23 -11.30 7.81 -0.78
N ASP A 24 -11.61 7.85 0.51
CA ASP A 24 -10.72 8.18 1.63
C ASP A 24 -10.20 6.93 2.37
N TRP A 25 -10.40 5.72 1.82
CA TRP A 25 -10.03 4.47 2.47
C TRP A 25 -8.53 4.38 2.76
N ALA A 26 -7.67 4.88 1.87
CA ALA A 26 -6.23 4.79 2.01
C ALA A 26 -5.73 5.66 3.18
N GLU A 27 -6.28 6.87 3.31
CA GLU A 27 -6.07 7.77 4.42
C GLU A 27 -6.60 7.16 5.73
N ARG A 28 -7.79 6.55 5.71
CA ARG A 28 -8.35 5.85 6.87
C ARG A 28 -7.47 4.69 7.31
N LEU A 29 -7.05 3.82 6.40
CA LEU A 29 -6.23 2.65 6.70
C LEU A 29 -4.89 3.07 7.34
N SER A 30 -4.24 4.08 6.75
CA SER A 30 -3.00 4.66 7.28
C SER A 30 -3.22 5.32 8.64
N GLY A 31 -4.38 5.96 8.85
CA GLY A 31 -4.76 6.60 10.11
C GLY A 31 -5.11 5.63 11.24
N ILE A 32 -5.66 4.44 10.94
CA ILE A 32 -5.91 3.40 11.95
C ILE A 32 -4.58 2.97 12.57
N LEU A 33 -3.50 2.88 11.78
CA LEU A 33 -2.16 2.59 12.29
C LEU A 33 -1.66 3.65 13.29
N ALA A 34 -2.05 4.91 13.12
CA ALA A 34 -1.76 5.95 14.09
C ALA A 34 -2.56 5.81 15.40
N SER A 35 -3.71 5.13 15.39
CA SER A 35 -4.52 4.86 16.58
C SER A 35 -4.07 3.63 17.36
N PHE A 36 -3.31 2.72 16.74
CA PHE A 36 -2.87 1.50 17.41
C PHE A 36 -1.86 1.76 18.54
N GLU A 37 -1.10 2.86 18.54
CA GLU A 37 0.03 3.03 19.49
C GLU A 37 0.34 4.48 19.92
N SER A 38 1.19 4.60 20.96
CA SER A 38 1.73 5.82 21.55
C SER A 38 2.35 6.79 20.53
N ASP A 39 2.40 8.08 20.87
CA ASP A 39 2.80 9.17 19.94
C ASP A 39 4.15 8.96 19.21
N GLN A 40 5.12 8.27 19.85
CA GLN A 40 6.42 7.94 19.25
C GLN A 40 6.33 6.94 18.09
N LYS A 41 5.47 5.92 18.20
CA LYS A 41 5.35 4.86 17.18
C LYS A 41 4.51 5.27 15.97
N LYS A 42 3.65 6.29 16.11
CA LYS A 42 2.93 6.89 14.98
C LYS A 42 3.89 7.35 13.89
N LEU A 43 4.95 8.05 14.30
CA LEU A 43 6.00 8.54 13.39
C LEU A 43 6.75 7.40 12.70
N GLU A 44 6.94 6.27 13.39
CA GLU A 44 7.58 5.08 12.82
C GLU A 44 6.71 4.44 11.73
N TYR A 45 5.40 4.26 11.95
CA TYR A 45 4.54 3.66 10.92
C TYR A 45 4.42 4.52 9.67
N HIS A 46 4.45 5.84 9.78
CA HIS A 46 4.47 6.73 8.61
C HIS A 46 5.70 6.49 7.69
N ALA A 47 6.79 5.94 8.22
CA ALA A 47 7.96 5.57 7.42
C ALA A 47 7.74 4.28 6.60
N TYR A 48 6.80 3.42 7.02
CA TYR A 48 6.56 2.10 6.42
C TYR A 48 5.23 2.00 5.70
N VAL A 49 4.24 2.82 6.04
CA VAL A 49 2.89 2.79 5.47
C VAL A 49 2.46 4.20 5.10
N ARG A 50 2.12 4.38 3.83
CA ARG A 50 1.72 5.70 3.32
C ARG A 50 0.66 5.60 2.21
N PRO A 51 -0.31 6.52 2.19
CA PRO A 51 -1.23 6.63 1.07
C PRO A 51 -0.48 7.19 -0.16
N LEU A 52 -0.88 6.75 -1.34
CA LEU A 52 -0.43 7.30 -2.62
C LEU A 52 -1.54 7.22 -3.67
N MET A 53 -1.32 7.87 -4.81
CA MET A 53 -2.21 7.83 -5.94
C MET A 53 -1.45 7.29 -7.16
N LEU A 54 -2.04 6.28 -7.81
CA LEU A 54 -1.51 5.66 -9.02
C LEU A 54 -2.60 5.69 -10.08
N GLU A 55 -2.35 6.31 -11.23
CA GLU A 55 -3.33 6.40 -12.33
C GLU A 55 -4.72 6.84 -11.87
N ASN A 56 -4.78 7.83 -10.97
CA ASN A 56 -6.00 8.35 -10.36
C ASN A 56 -6.76 7.36 -9.44
N VAL A 57 -6.15 6.23 -9.09
CA VAL A 57 -6.63 5.26 -8.10
C VAL A 57 -5.90 5.45 -6.78
N ARG A 58 -6.64 5.45 -5.68
CA ARG A 58 -6.10 5.51 -4.32
C ARG A 58 -5.45 4.18 -3.94
N CYS A 59 -4.24 4.26 -3.39
CA CYS A 59 -3.43 3.10 -3.02
C CYS A 59 -2.75 3.33 -1.67
N VAL A 60 -2.23 2.25 -1.08
CA VAL A 60 -1.36 2.29 0.10
C VAL A 60 -0.06 1.56 -0.23
N ALA A 61 1.07 2.23 -0.04
CA ALA A 61 2.39 1.58 -0.06
C ALA A 61 2.73 1.07 1.33
N VAL A 62 3.30 -0.13 1.38
CA VAL A 62 3.73 -0.84 2.58
C VAL A 62 5.16 -1.33 2.37
N ASP A 63 6.12 -0.85 3.15
CA ASP A 63 7.50 -1.35 3.13
C ASP A 63 7.54 -2.78 3.70
N LYS A 64 8.17 -3.71 2.97
CA LYS A 64 8.31 -5.12 3.38
C LYS A 64 9.05 -5.29 4.71
N LYS A 65 9.86 -4.32 5.14
CA LYS A 65 10.49 -4.34 6.46
C LYS A 65 9.48 -4.36 7.60
N LEU A 66 8.27 -3.84 7.37
CA LEU A 66 7.20 -3.82 8.37
C LEU A 66 6.84 -5.23 8.85
N GLU A 67 6.91 -6.24 7.97
CA GLU A 67 6.69 -7.65 8.33
C GLU A 67 7.64 -8.11 9.43
N LYS A 68 8.88 -7.62 9.45
CA LYS A 68 9.88 -7.98 10.47
C LYS A 68 9.78 -7.12 11.73
N ILE A 69 9.29 -5.89 11.60
CA ILE A 69 9.20 -4.91 12.70
C ILE A 69 7.93 -5.16 13.51
N ASP A 70 6.77 -5.22 12.85
CA ASP A 70 5.50 -5.60 13.45
C ASP A 70 4.70 -6.50 12.49
N PRO A 71 4.89 -7.83 12.57
CA PRO A 71 4.17 -8.79 11.75
C PRO A 71 2.64 -8.70 11.86
N ARG A 72 2.12 -8.23 13.00
CA ARG A 72 0.68 -8.15 13.25
C ARG A 72 0.06 -7.04 12.42
N VAL A 73 0.72 -5.89 12.37
CA VAL A 73 0.29 -4.75 11.54
C VAL A 73 0.40 -5.12 10.06
N PHE A 74 1.51 -5.75 9.66
CA PHE A 74 1.66 -6.21 8.29
C PHE A 74 0.54 -7.19 7.88
N GLN A 75 0.25 -8.19 8.72
CA GLN A 75 -0.83 -9.14 8.49
C GLN A 75 -2.20 -8.44 8.44
N PHE A 76 -2.45 -7.46 9.31
CA PHE A 76 -3.69 -6.67 9.26
C PHE A 76 -3.87 -5.97 7.91
N LEU A 77 -2.82 -5.35 7.35
CA LEU A 77 -2.87 -4.70 6.04
C LEU A 77 -3.13 -5.70 4.91
N MET A 78 -2.48 -6.87 4.95
CA MET A 78 -2.67 -7.91 3.95
C MET A 78 -4.07 -8.52 4.03
N SER A 79 -4.58 -8.77 5.24
CA SER A 79 -5.96 -9.23 5.46
C SER A 79 -6.97 -8.18 4.99
N PHE A 80 -6.76 -6.89 5.27
CA PHE A 80 -7.62 -5.83 4.75
C PHE A 80 -7.70 -5.86 3.22
N ALA A 81 -6.56 -6.02 2.53
CA ALA A 81 -6.55 -6.14 1.08
C ALA A 81 -7.32 -7.37 0.59
N HIS A 82 -7.09 -8.52 1.22
CA HIS A 82 -7.77 -9.76 0.87
C HIS A 82 -9.29 -9.69 1.07
N ASP A 83 -9.73 -9.22 2.24
CA ASP A 83 -11.15 -9.16 2.62
C ASP A 83 -11.95 -8.20 1.72
N ASN A 84 -11.28 -7.21 1.13
CA ASN A 84 -11.88 -6.22 0.23
C ASN A 84 -11.59 -6.50 -1.25
N ASP A 85 -11.04 -7.68 -1.58
CA ASP A 85 -10.68 -8.09 -2.94
C ASP A 85 -9.74 -7.10 -3.65
N LEU A 86 -8.86 -6.43 -2.90
CA LEU A 86 -7.96 -5.43 -3.44
C LEU A 86 -6.75 -6.05 -4.12
N ARG A 87 -6.35 -5.47 -5.25
CA ARG A 87 -5.14 -5.87 -5.96
C ARG A 87 -3.89 -5.50 -5.14
N VAL A 88 -3.04 -6.49 -4.88
CA VAL A 88 -1.76 -6.34 -4.19
C VAL A 88 -0.63 -6.56 -5.20
N LEU A 89 0.29 -5.60 -5.29
CA LEU A 89 1.36 -5.57 -6.28
C LEU A 89 2.70 -5.31 -5.63
N ASP A 90 3.74 -6.00 -6.08
CA ASP A 90 5.10 -5.55 -5.79
C ASP A 90 5.38 -4.27 -6.58
N CYS A 91 6.02 -3.27 -5.96
CA CYS A 91 6.37 -2.03 -6.66
C CYS A 91 7.17 -2.28 -7.94
N ARG A 92 8.01 -3.34 -7.97
CA ARG A 92 8.73 -3.75 -9.18
C ARG A 92 7.79 -4.15 -10.32
N GLN A 93 6.77 -4.97 -10.03
CA GLN A 93 5.75 -5.36 -11.01
C GLN A 93 4.96 -4.14 -11.48
N LEU A 94 4.65 -3.22 -10.57
CA LEU A 94 3.96 -1.98 -10.90
C LEU A 94 4.77 -1.08 -11.85
N ILE A 95 6.07 -0.95 -11.61
CA ILE A 95 6.96 -0.18 -12.49
C ILE A 95 6.99 -0.80 -13.88
N ASP A 96 7.03 -2.14 -13.98
CA ASP A 96 7.04 -2.85 -15.25
C ASP A 96 5.71 -2.71 -16.01
N GLU A 97 4.56 -2.67 -15.30
CA GLU A 97 3.24 -2.46 -15.90
C GLU A 97 3.01 -1.01 -16.37
N VAL A 98 3.40 -0.02 -15.57
CA VAL A 98 3.15 1.40 -15.83
C VAL A 98 4.22 1.99 -16.78
N TYR A 99 5.43 1.45 -16.75
CA TYR A 99 6.55 1.88 -17.60
C TYR A 99 7.24 0.70 -18.32
N PRO A 100 6.52 -0.03 -19.18
CA PRO A 100 7.07 -1.22 -19.86
C PRO A 100 8.30 -0.93 -20.74
N SER A 101 8.57 0.34 -21.07
CA SER A 101 9.56 0.74 -22.07
C SER A 101 10.90 1.27 -21.51
N ARG A 102 11.21 1.14 -20.21
CA ARG A 102 12.45 1.72 -19.65
C ARG A 102 13.71 0.85 -19.71
N PHE A 103 13.62 -0.36 -20.28
CA PHE A 103 14.75 -1.27 -20.50
C PHE A 103 14.99 -1.63 -21.98
N LEU A 104 14.44 -0.85 -22.92
CA LEU A 104 14.84 -0.88 -24.33
C LEU A 104 15.71 0.35 -24.64
N ALA A 105 16.97 0.31 -24.21
CA ALA A 105 18.07 1.12 -24.75
C ALA A 105 19.40 0.42 -24.41
#